data_AF-A0AB40A8T1-F1
#
_entry.id   AF-A0AB40A8T1-F1
#
_cell.length_a   1.000
_cell.length_b   1.000
_cell.length_c   1.000
_cell.angle_alpha   90.00
_cell.angle_beta   90.00
_cell.angle_gamma   90.00
#
_symmetry.space_group_name_H-M   'P 1'
#
loop_
_entity.id
_entity.type
_entity.pdbx_description
1 polymer ?
#
loop_
_entity_poly.entity_id
_entity_poly.type
_entity_poly.pdbx_seq_one_letter_code
_entity_poly.pdbx_strand_id
1 'polypeptide(L)'
;MNFPIYTVCLALLLIGPMCSAYSDQERQADRLRVAQIMQSSYDDDTKINRIQELLNIYRRMSPSLSPEDRDRLDNLIKPHTEELLIDGVPSQGGRKSKYAMKILGPAVKSVATGFFEQLGASIASLFERWFSFDKN
;
A
#
# COMPACT_ATOMS: atom_id res chain seq x y z
N MET A 1 -12.70 15.01 45.92
CA MET A 1 -13.33 14.76 44.60
C MET A 1 -12.31 15.04 43.51
N ASN A 2 -11.66 14.01 42.97
CA ASN A 2 -10.83 14.02 41.74
C ASN A 2 -10.88 12.68 40.99
N PHE A 3 -11.60 11.69 41.53
CA PHE A 3 -11.72 10.35 40.96
C PHE A 3 -12.25 10.28 39.52
N PRO A 4 -13.25 11.07 39.07
CA PRO A 4 -13.86 10.81 37.75
C PRO A 4 -12.92 11.11 36.59
N ILE A 5 -11.95 12.03 36.75
CA ILE A 5 -11.01 12.41 35.68
C ILE A 5 -10.02 11.26 35.42
N TYR A 6 -9.47 10.65 36.47
CA TYR A 6 -8.54 9.52 36.33
C TYR A 6 -9.21 8.30 35.70
N THR A 7 -10.47 8.02 36.02
CA THR A 7 -11.22 6.89 35.43
C THR A 7 -11.50 7.11 33.95
N VAL A 8 -11.83 8.34 33.54
CA VAL A 8 -12.05 8.67 32.13
C VAL A 8 -10.74 8.60 31.33
N CYS A 9 -9.63 9.10 31.87
CA CYS A 9 -8.33 8.98 31.22
C CYS A 9 -7.87 7.53 31.07
N LEU A 10 -8.09 6.69 32.08
CA LEU A 10 -7.77 5.26 32.03
C LEU A 10 -8.64 4.53 30.98
N ALA A 11 -9.93 4.86 30.90
CA ALA A 11 -10.82 4.29 29.87
C ALA A 11 -10.38 4.68 28.45
N LEU A 12 -9.96 5.94 28.22
CA LEU A 12 -9.45 6.39 26.93
C LEU A 12 -8.13 5.71 26.54
N LEU A 13 -7.23 5.48 27.51
CA LEU A 13 -5.98 4.74 27.30
C LEU A 13 -6.21 3.26 26.94
N LEU A 14 -7.33 2.66 27.38
CA LEU A 14 -7.66 1.26 27.10
C LEU A 14 -8.40 1.06 25.77
N ILE A 15 -9.04 2.09 25.22
CA ILE A 15 -9.72 2.03 23.92
C ILE A 15 -8.74 2.28 22.76
N GLY A 16 -7.72 3.11 22.96
CA GLY A 16 -6.70 3.42 21.95
C GLY A 16 -5.99 2.20 21.31
N PRO A 17 -5.62 1.16 22.08
CA PRO A 17 -4.97 -0.04 21.54
C PRO A 17 -5.89 -0.94 20.70
N MET A 18 -7.21 -0.80 20.82
CA MET A 18 -8.18 -1.64 20.10
C MET A 18 -8.46 -1.12 18.69
N CYS A 19 -8.01 0.09 18.35
CA CYS A 19 -8.07 0.62 17.00
C CYS A 19 -6.88 0.06 16.19
N SER A 20 -7.02 -1.15 15.67
CA SER A 20 -6.13 -1.59 14.60
C SER A 20 -6.29 -0.62 13.43
N ALA A 21 -5.20 -0.01 12.99
CA ALA A 21 -5.18 0.84 11.80
C ALA A 21 -5.53 0.07 10.51
N TYR A 22 -5.51 -1.27 10.57
CA TYR A 22 -5.81 -2.15 9.46
C TYR A 22 -6.53 -3.42 9.96
N SER A 23 -7.86 -3.44 9.81
CA SER A 23 -8.69 -4.54 10.32
C SER A 23 -8.48 -5.85 9.56
N ASP A 24 -8.77 -6.99 10.17
CA ASP A 24 -8.64 -8.29 9.51
C ASP A 24 -9.55 -8.42 8.29
N GLN A 25 -10.73 -7.79 8.33
CA GLN A 25 -11.65 -7.74 7.19
C GLN A 25 -11.05 -6.94 6.02
N GLU A 26 -10.48 -5.76 6.28
CA GLU A 26 -9.79 -4.96 5.26
C GLU A 26 -8.58 -5.71 4.71
N ARG A 27 -7.81 -6.38 5.59
CA ARG A 27 -6.65 -7.18 5.20
C ARG A 27 -7.02 -8.32 4.27
N GLN A 28 -8.07 -9.08 4.59
CA GLN A 28 -8.54 -10.18 3.75
C GLN A 28 -9.11 -9.66 2.41
N ALA A 29 -9.86 -8.56 2.42
CA ALA A 29 -10.37 -7.93 1.21
C ALA A 29 -9.24 -7.47 0.29
N ASP A 30 -8.22 -6.79 0.84
CA ASP A 30 -7.08 -6.31 0.08
C ASP A 30 -6.20 -7.46 -0.43
N ARG A 31 -6.02 -8.55 0.33
CA ARG A 31 -5.34 -9.76 -0.16
C ARG A 31 -6.01 -10.31 -1.40
N LEU A 32 -7.34 -10.49 -1.36
CA LEU A 32 -8.12 -10.96 -2.51
C LEU A 32 -8.01 -9.97 -3.67
N ARG A 33 -8.00 -8.67 -3.36
CA ARG A 33 -7.88 -7.63 -4.37
C ARG A 33 -6.52 -7.65 -5.07
N VAL A 34 -5.42 -7.83 -4.33
CA VAL A 34 -4.08 -7.99 -4.92
C VAL A 34 -4.03 -9.21 -5.80
N ALA A 35 -4.54 -10.36 -5.34
CA ALA A 35 -4.61 -11.57 -6.16
C ALA A 35 -5.37 -11.33 -7.47
N GLN A 36 -6.52 -10.64 -7.40
CA GLN A 36 -7.30 -10.29 -8.58
C GLN A 36 -6.56 -9.33 -9.52
N ILE A 37 -5.89 -8.31 -8.99
CA ILE A 37 -5.09 -7.37 -9.79
C ILE A 37 -3.99 -8.12 -10.54
N MET A 38 -3.26 -9.00 -9.85
CA MET A 38 -2.18 -9.77 -10.46
C MET A 38 -2.68 -10.76 -11.52
N GLN A 39 -3.84 -11.39 -11.30
CA GLN A 39 -4.42 -12.34 -12.26
C GLN A 39 -5.08 -11.69 -13.47
N SER A 40 -5.59 -10.45 -13.34
CA SER A 40 -6.35 -9.79 -14.42
C SER A 40 -5.55 -8.78 -15.24
N SER A 41 -4.31 -8.48 -14.86
CA SER A 41 -3.47 -7.47 -15.54
C SER A 41 -2.53 -8.10 -16.57
N TYR A 42 -3.10 -8.51 -17.72
CA TYR A 42 -2.38 -9.24 -18.76
C TYR A 42 -1.51 -8.34 -19.64
N ASP A 43 -2.01 -7.17 -20.03
CA ASP A 43 -1.30 -6.22 -20.88
C ASP A 43 -0.63 -5.11 -20.07
N ASP A 44 0.43 -4.51 -20.65
CA ASP A 44 1.22 -3.47 -20.01
C ASP A 44 0.37 -2.25 -19.60
N ASP A 45 -0.61 -1.84 -20.41
CA ASP A 45 -1.43 -0.66 -20.10
C ASP A 45 -2.32 -0.93 -18.89
N THR A 46 -2.90 -2.13 -18.79
CA THR A 46 -3.64 -2.56 -17.60
C THR A 46 -2.73 -2.60 -16.38
N LYS A 47 -1.54 -3.20 -16.46
CA LYS A 47 -0.57 -3.24 -15.34
C LYS A 47 -0.26 -1.83 -14.84
N ILE A 48 0.08 -0.93 -15.75
CA ILE A 48 0.41 0.47 -15.46
C ILE A 48 -0.76 1.19 -14.78
N ASN A 49 -1.99 1.01 -15.29
CA ASN A 49 -3.18 1.61 -14.70
C ASN A 49 -3.51 1.07 -13.30
N ARG A 50 -3.04 -0.13 -12.95
CA ARG A 50 -3.26 -0.78 -11.64
C ARG A 50 -2.21 -0.43 -10.59
N ILE A 51 -1.08 0.17 -10.95
CA ILE A 51 -0.03 0.57 -10.00
C ILE A 51 -0.59 1.45 -8.87
N GLN A 52 -1.45 2.42 -9.20
CA GLN A 52 -2.04 3.29 -8.19
C GLN A 52 -2.91 2.54 -7.19
N GLU A 53 -3.55 1.47 -7.63
CA GLU A 53 -4.37 0.63 -6.78
C GLU A 53 -3.51 -0.16 -5.79
N LEU A 54 -2.38 -0.72 -6.26
CA LEU A 54 -1.38 -1.36 -5.40
C LEU A 54 -0.76 -0.37 -4.40
N LEU A 55 -0.45 0.85 -4.83
CA LEU A 55 0.04 1.91 -3.92
C LEU A 55 -0.99 2.30 -2.86
N ASN A 56 -2.28 2.31 -3.20
CA ASN A 56 -3.34 2.58 -2.22
C ASN A 56 -3.48 1.45 -1.20
N ILE A 57 -3.34 0.19 -1.63
CA ILE A 57 -3.29 -0.97 -0.72
C ILE A 57 -2.08 -0.85 0.20
N TYR A 58 -0.90 -0.53 -0.35
CA TYR A 58 0.31 -0.29 0.45
C TYR A 58 0.09 0.78 1.53
N ARG A 59 -0.53 1.92 1.20
CA ARG A 59 -0.80 3.00 2.16
C ARG A 59 -1.70 2.56 3.32
N ARG A 60 -2.66 1.67 3.07
CA ARG A 60 -3.53 1.11 4.12
C ARG A 60 -2.79 0.12 5.02
N MET A 61 -1.97 -0.76 4.44
CA MET A 61 -1.25 -1.77 5.22
C MET A 61 -0.01 -1.24 5.95
N SER A 62 0.64 -0.20 5.42
CA SER A 62 1.92 0.34 5.91
C SER A 62 1.98 0.63 7.42
N PRO A 63 0.94 1.21 8.06
CA PRO A 63 0.93 1.42 9.51
C PRO A 63 1.01 0.15 10.36
N SER A 64 0.66 -0.99 9.77
CA SER A 64 0.61 -2.30 10.44
C SER A 64 1.76 -3.22 10.02
N LEU A 65 2.69 -2.74 9.20
CA LEU A 65 3.90 -3.48 8.84
C LEU A 65 5.01 -3.32 9.87
N SER A 66 5.91 -4.31 9.92
CA SER A 66 7.17 -4.14 10.64
C SER A 66 8.00 -3.02 9.99
N PRO A 67 8.86 -2.32 10.76
CA PRO A 67 9.75 -1.31 10.20
C PRO A 67 10.58 -1.83 9.02
N GLU A 68 11.08 -3.07 9.10
CA GLU A 68 11.89 -3.68 8.04
C GLU A 68 11.10 -3.89 6.74
N ASP A 69 9.87 -4.42 6.84
CA ASP A 69 9.03 -4.64 5.65
C ASP A 69 8.59 -3.33 5.02
N ARG A 70 8.29 -2.35 5.87
CA ARG A 70 7.94 -1.00 5.45
C ARG A 70 9.12 -0.35 4.72
N ASP A 71 10.32 -0.38 5.30
CA ASP A 71 11.53 0.18 4.69
C ASP A 71 11.84 -0.51 3.35
N ARG A 72 11.67 -1.83 3.26
CA ARG A 72 11.85 -2.58 2.01
C ARG A 72 10.90 -2.09 0.92
N LEU A 73 9.61 -1.91 1.24
CA LEU A 73 8.62 -1.39 0.28
C LEU A 73 8.84 0.09 -0.04
N ASP A 74 9.20 0.91 0.95
CA ASP A 74 9.51 2.32 0.74
C ASP A 74 10.72 2.47 -0.20
N ASN A 75 11.77 1.65 -0.05
CA ASN A 75 12.91 1.63 -0.95
C ASN A 75 12.56 1.13 -2.37
N LEU A 76 11.58 0.24 -2.50
CA LEU A 76 11.04 -0.16 -3.81
C LEU A 76 10.23 0.99 -4.44
N ILE A 77 9.41 1.68 -3.66
CA ILE A 77 8.48 2.69 -4.16
C ILE A 77 9.17 4.02 -4.46
N LYS A 78 10.12 4.43 -3.63
CA LYS A 78 10.76 5.76 -3.67
C LYS A 78 11.38 6.10 -5.02
N PRO A 79 12.21 5.24 -5.65
CA PRO A 79 12.76 5.53 -6.98
C PRO A 79 11.65 5.77 -8.00
N HIS A 80 10.62 4.94 -7.99
CA HIS A 80 9.53 5.05 -8.96
C HIS A 80 8.59 6.22 -8.65
N THR A 81 8.42 6.65 -7.41
CA THR A 81 7.59 7.82 -7.06
C THR A 81 8.31 9.15 -7.18
N GLU A 82 9.64 9.19 -6.99
CA GLU A 82 10.48 10.37 -7.22
C GLU A 82 10.81 10.56 -8.71
N GLU A 83 11.04 9.48 -9.46
CA GLU A 83 11.33 9.52 -10.90
C GLU A 83 10.04 9.67 -11.76
N LEU A 84 8.85 9.38 -11.19
CA LEU A 84 7.55 9.77 -11.75
C LEU A 84 7.28 11.30 -11.71
N LEU A 85 8.18 12.11 -11.15
CA LEU A 85 8.03 13.57 -11.04
C LEU A 85 8.74 14.36 -12.14
N ILE A 86 9.00 13.79 -13.31
CA ILE A 86 9.37 14.59 -14.48
C ILE A 86 8.10 15.30 -15.01
N ASP A 87 8.10 16.64 -14.98
CA ASP A 87 7.03 17.60 -15.38
C ASP A 87 6.02 18.07 -14.29
N GLY A 88 6.43 18.15 -13.02
CA GLY A 88 6.17 19.42 -12.31
C GLY A 88 5.09 19.57 -11.22
N VAL A 89 4.65 18.57 -10.44
CA VAL A 89 4.08 18.84 -9.07
C VAL A 89 4.23 17.63 -8.11
N PRO A 90 4.80 17.79 -6.89
CA PRO A 90 4.84 16.74 -5.87
C PRO A 90 4.32 17.04 -4.44
N SER A 91 4.19 15.93 -3.69
CA SER A 91 4.50 15.68 -2.26
C SER A 91 3.39 15.72 -1.19
N GLN A 92 2.35 16.54 -1.26
CA GLN A 92 1.28 16.52 -0.25
C GLN A 92 -0.06 16.96 -0.84
N GLY A 93 -1.11 16.15 -0.61
CA GLY A 93 -2.50 16.54 -0.78
C GLY A 93 -2.97 16.79 -2.22
N GLY A 94 -3.38 15.73 -2.91
CA GLY A 94 -4.40 15.83 -3.97
C GLY A 94 -4.01 15.40 -5.39
N ARG A 95 -4.87 14.53 -5.93
CA ARG A 95 -5.09 14.11 -7.35
C ARG A 95 -4.10 13.14 -8.02
N LYS A 96 -4.78 12.13 -8.62
CA LYS A 96 -4.42 11.00 -9.47
C LYS A 96 -2.97 10.94 -9.98
N SER A 97 -2.32 9.80 -9.71
CA SER A 97 -1.04 9.42 -10.29
C SER A 97 -1.01 9.57 -11.81
N LYS A 98 0.10 10.11 -12.30
CA LYS A 98 0.47 10.29 -13.71
C LYS A 98 0.37 9.05 -14.60
N TYR A 99 0.14 7.86 -14.06
CA TYR A 99 -0.19 6.68 -14.88
C TYR A 99 -1.52 6.83 -15.62
N ALA A 100 -2.41 7.69 -15.12
CA ALA A 100 -3.55 8.12 -15.89
C ALA A 100 -3.09 9.15 -16.95
N MET A 101 -2.91 8.68 -18.19
CA MET A 101 -3.05 9.47 -19.42
C MET A 101 -1.79 10.17 -19.97
N LYS A 102 -0.84 9.40 -20.52
CA LYS A 102 0.00 9.86 -21.66
C LYS A 102 0.60 8.64 -22.38
N ILE A 103 0.81 8.76 -23.69
CA ILE A 103 1.52 7.77 -24.50
C ILE A 103 2.94 7.64 -23.91
N LEU A 104 3.18 6.61 -23.10
CA LEU A 104 4.49 6.32 -22.54
C LEU A 104 5.37 5.74 -23.65
N GLY A 105 6.59 6.24 -23.78
CA GLY A 105 7.58 5.62 -24.67
C GLY A 105 7.87 4.17 -24.25
N PRO A 106 8.31 3.29 -25.16
CA PRO A 106 8.51 1.86 -24.86
C PRO A 106 9.38 1.57 -23.64
N ALA A 107 10.46 2.36 -23.45
CA ALA A 107 11.34 2.23 -22.28
C ALA A 107 10.62 2.55 -20.96
N VAL A 108 9.81 3.61 -20.93
CA VAL A 108 9.05 4.00 -19.73
C VAL A 108 7.94 2.99 -19.44
N LYS A 109 7.32 2.43 -20.48
CA LYS A 109 6.33 1.36 -20.36
C LYS A 109 6.94 0.12 -19.69
N SER A 110 8.11 -0.31 -20.16
CA SER A 110 8.84 -1.45 -19.59
C SER A 110 9.21 -1.24 -18.11
N VAL A 111 9.71 -0.05 -17.75
CA VAL A 111 10.02 0.28 -16.35
C VAL A 111 8.77 0.23 -15.47
N ALA A 112 7.66 0.81 -15.94
CA ALA A 112 6.41 0.82 -15.17
C ALA A 112 5.79 -0.59 -15.03
N THR A 113 5.84 -1.42 -16.08
CA THR A 113 5.44 -2.82 -16.01
C THR A 113 6.30 -3.60 -15.01
N GLY A 114 7.63 -3.43 -15.04
CA GLY A 114 8.52 -4.09 -14.08
C GLY A 114 8.25 -3.64 -12.63
N PHE A 115 7.99 -2.36 -12.43
CA PHE A 115 7.59 -1.83 -11.11
C PHE A 115 6.26 -2.45 -10.63
N PHE A 116 5.25 -2.57 -11.50
CA PHE A 116 3.99 -3.23 -11.17
C PHE A 116 4.22 -4.67 -10.66
N GLU A 117 5.04 -5.44 -11.38
CA GLU A 117 5.31 -6.84 -11.04
C GLU A 117 6.02 -6.97 -9.69
N GLN A 118 7.05 -6.15 -9.46
CA GLN A 118 7.80 -6.18 -8.20
C GLN A 118 6.95 -5.71 -7.02
N LEU A 119 6.18 -4.63 -7.18
CA LEU A 119 5.31 -4.11 -6.13
C LEU A 119 4.20 -5.11 -5.80
N GLY A 120 3.53 -5.64 -6.82
CA GLY A 120 2.46 -6.62 -6.65
C GLY A 120 2.93 -7.90 -5.97
N ALA A 121 4.07 -8.45 -6.41
CA ALA A 121 4.67 -9.64 -5.79
C ALA A 121 5.09 -9.39 -4.34
N SER A 122 5.69 -8.23 -4.06
CA SER A 122 6.10 -7.87 -2.69
C SER A 122 4.89 -7.77 -1.76
N ILE A 123 3.83 -7.06 -2.16
CA ILE A 123 2.60 -6.95 -1.37
C ILE A 123 1.93 -8.32 -1.19
N ALA A 124 1.85 -9.14 -2.24
CA ALA A 124 1.28 -10.48 -2.16
C ALA A 124 2.04 -11.36 -1.14
N SER A 125 3.37 -11.33 -1.17
CA SER A 125 4.22 -12.08 -0.24
C SER A 125 4.01 -11.65 1.22
N LEU A 126 3.79 -10.36 1.47
CA LEU A 126 3.48 -9.85 2.81
C LEU A 126 2.15 -10.40 3.31
N PHE A 127 1.11 -10.42 2.47
CA PHE A 127 -0.17 -11.03 2.84
C PHE A 127 -0.03 -12.53 3.11
N GLU A 128 0.68 -13.28 2.27
CA GLU A 128 0.93 -14.71 2.50
C GLU A 128 1.60 -14.96 3.83
N ARG A 129 2.64 -14.19 4.15
CA ARG A 129 3.33 -14.30 5.42
C ARG A 129 2.43 -13.93 6.60
N TRP A 130 1.63 -12.89 6.47
CA TRP A 130 0.68 -12.46 7.51
C TRP A 130 -0.31 -13.55 7.88
N PHE A 131 -0.98 -14.15 6.89
CA PHE A 131 -1.98 -15.20 7.12
C PHE A 131 -1.36 -16.58 7.38
N SER A 132 -0.05 -16.75 7.15
CA SER A 132 0.68 -17.93 7.60
C SER A 132 0.94 -17.90 9.10
N PHE A 133 1.15 -16.72 9.68
CA PHE A 133 1.32 -16.56 11.13
C PHE A 133 0.01 -16.75 11.91
N ASP A 134 -1.16 -16.44 11.33
CA ASP A 134 -2.47 -16.65 11.98
C ASP A 134 -2.87 -18.14 12.12
N LYS A 135 -2.13 -19.07 11.49
CA LYS A 135 -2.44 -20.51 11.51
C LYS A 135 -1.67 -21.31 12.57
N ASN A 136 -0.75 -20.67 13.29
CA ASN A 136 0.03 -21.26 14.39
C ASN A 136 -0.41 -20.67 15.73
#